data_AF-A0A2K3JP22-F1
#
_entry.id   AF-A0A2K3JP22-F1
#
_cell.length_a   1.000
_cell.length_b   1.000
_cell.length_c   1.000
_cell.angle_alpha   90.00
_cell.angle_beta   90.00
_cell.angle_gamma   90.00
#
_symmetry.space_group_name_H-M   'P 1'
#
loop_
_entity.id
_entity.type
_entity.pdbx_description
1 polymer ?
#
loop_
_entity_poly.entity_id
_entity_poly.type
_entity_poly.pdbx_seq_one_letter_code
_entity_poly.pdbx_strand_id
1 'polypeptide(L)' 'MNSFGLTLTALCCIVVVLGGLPFSSDAQLDPSFYKNTCPKVHSIVREVIRNVSKTDPRMLASLVRLHFHDCFVL' A
#
# COMPACT_ATOMS: atom_id res chain seq x y z
N MET A 1 -42.79 20.55 16.95
CA MET A 1 -42.23 19.61 15.96
C MET A 1 -41.10 20.31 15.18
N ASN A 2 -39.96 20.62 15.80
CA ASN A 2 -39.02 21.58 15.16
C ASN A 2 -37.58 21.59 15.66
N SER A 3 -37.27 21.17 16.90
CA SER A 3 -35.88 21.17 17.41
C SER A 3 -35.28 19.77 17.48
N PHE A 4 -36.02 18.80 18.02
CA PHE A 4 -35.55 17.40 18.16
C PHE A 4 -35.34 16.68 16.82
N GLY A 5 -36.16 17.00 15.82
CA GLY A 5 -35.98 16.48 14.45
C GLY A 5 -34.76 17.09 13.77
N LEU A 6 -34.45 18.37 14.06
CA LEU A 6 -33.33 19.10 13.47
C LEU A 6 -31.99 18.63 14.04
N THR A 7 -31.95 18.30 15.33
CA THR A 7 -30.76 17.72 15.98
C THR A 7 -30.50 16.30 15.49
N LEU A 8 -31.54 15.49 15.31
CA LEU A 8 -31.42 14.12 14.81
C LEU A 8 -30.93 14.08 13.36
N THR A 9 -31.45 14.96 12.49
CA THR A 9 -30.98 15.06 11.11
C THR A 9 -29.54 15.55 11.05
N ALA A 10 -29.16 16.54 11.87
CA ALA A 10 -27.78 17.02 11.94
C ALA A 10 -26.79 15.92 12.39
N LEU A 11 -27.15 15.13 13.42
CA LEU A 11 -26.36 13.98 13.88
C LEU A 11 -26.21 12.91 12.80
N CYS A 12 -27.29 12.57 12.08
CA CYS A 12 -27.22 11.63 10.96
C CYS A 12 -26.30 12.15 9.84
N CYS A 13 -26.36 13.44 9.49
CA CYS A 13 -25.46 14.04 8.50
C CYS A 13 -24.00 13.94 8.93
N ILE A 14 -23.69 14.19 10.20
CA ILE A 14 -22.33 14.07 10.74
C ILE A 14 -21.83 12.62 10.63
N VAL A 15 -22.65 11.63 11.00
CA VAL A 15 -22.29 10.21 10.91
C VAL A 15 -22.08 9.75 9.46
N VAL A 16 -22.89 10.24 8.51
CA VAL A 16 -22.74 9.92 7.08
C VAL A 16 -21.50 10.60 6.48
N VAL A 17 -21.16 11.82 6.90
CA VAL A 17 -19.96 12.53 6.42
C VAL A 17 -18.67 11.96 7.01
N LEU A 18 -18.66 11.58 8.30
CA LEU A 18 -17.50 10.95 8.94
C LEU A 18 -17.34 9.45 8.62
N GLY A 19 -18.45 8.72 8.46
CA GLY A 19 -18.45 7.28 8.14
C GLY A 19 -18.48 6.95 6.64
N GLY A 20 -18.79 7.94 5.80
CA GLY A 20 -18.90 7.80 4.35
C GLY A 20 -17.68 8.26 3.56
N LEU A 21 -16.57 8.63 4.21
CA LEU A 21 -15.29 8.76 3.51
C LEU A 21 -14.93 7.37 2.96
N PRO A 22 -14.83 7.19 1.63
CA PRO A 22 -14.41 5.92 1.08
C PRO A 22 -12.93 5.78 1.41
N PHE A 23 -12.61 5.10 2.51
CA PHE A 23 -11.33 4.42 2.65
C PHE A 23 -11.35 3.16 1.76
N SER A 24 -11.71 3.32 0.49
CA SER A 24 -11.64 2.28 -0.50
C SER A 24 -10.19 2.20 -0.95
N SER A 25 -9.40 1.38 -0.25
CA SER A 25 -8.11 0.95 -0.77
C SER A 25 -8.34 -0.18 -1.77
N ASP A 26 -7.83 -0.01 -2.98
CA ASP A 26 -7.72 -1.10 -3.96
C ASP A 26 -6.62 -2.06 -3.49
N ALA A 27 -6.97 -2.92 -2.53
CA ALA A 27 -6.07 -3.94 -1.98
C ALA A 27 -5.94 -5.13 -2.95
N GLN A 28 -5.42 -4.87 -4.15
CA GLN A 28 -5.30 -5.86 -5.24
C GLN A 28 -4.02 -6.71 -5.16
N LEU A 29 -3.22 -6.56 -4.09
CA LEU A 29 -1.95 -7.25 -3.92
C LEU A 29 -2.13 -8.64 -3.30
N ASP A 30 -1.52 -9.64 -3.91
CA ASP A 30 -1.51 -11.02 -3.42
C ASP A 30 -0.06 -11.56 -3.38
N PRO A 31 0.42 -12.11 -2.26
CA PRO A 31 1.78 -12.68 -2.16
C PRO A 31 2.07 -13.81 -3.15
N SER A 32 1.03 -14.45 -3.69
CA SER A 32 1.07 -15.55 -4.65
C SER A 32 0.82 -15.12 -6.10
N PHE A 33 0.77 -13.80 -6.38
CA PHE A 33 0.50 -13.24 -7.72
C PHE A 33 1.29 -13.91 -8.85
N TYR A 34 2.58 -14.20 -8.62
CA TYR A 34 3.46 -14.81 -9.63
C TYR A 34 3.49 -16.35 -9.63
N LYS A 35 2.68 -17.02 -8.80
CA LYS A 35 2.75 -18.48 -8.63
C LYS A 35 2.60 -19.26 -9.94
N ASN A 36 1.73 -18.80 -10.84
CA ASN A 36 1.43 -19.49 -12.10
C ASN A 36 2.21 -18.94 -13.31
N THR A 37 2.70 -17.71 -13.23
CA THR A 37 3.38 -17.02 -14.35
C THR A 37 4.90 -17.06 -14.22
N CYS A 38 5.43 -16.89 -13.00
CA CYS A 38 6.85 -16.93 -12.70
C CYS A 38 7.10 -17.46 -11.27
N PRO A 39 6.98 -18.78 -11.03
CA PRO A 39 7.08 -19.35 -9.68
C PRO A 39 8.44 -19.15 -9.00
N LYS A 40 9.49 -18.83 -9.77
CA LYS A 40 10.86 -18.63 -9.29
C LYS A 40 11.24 -17.15 -9.13
N VAL A 41 10.30 -16.21 -9.29
CA VAL A 41 10.62 -14.76 -9.25
C VAL A 41 11.37 -14.36 -7.97
N HIS A 42 10.91 -14.82 -6.81
CA HIS A 42 11.54 -14.47 -5.54
C HIS A 42 12.96 -15.04 -5.39
N SER A 43 13.20 -16.27 -5.87
CA SER A 43 14.54 -16.86 -5.82
C SER A 43 15.51 -16.18 -6.78
N ILE A 44 15.05 -15.86 -7.99
CA ILE A 44 15.86 -15.17 -9.01
C ILE A 44 16.28 -13.79 -8.50
N VAL A 45 15.33 -12.98 -8.03
CA VAL A 45 15.60 -11.63 -7.52
C VAL A 45 16.55 -11.68 -6.31
N ARG A 46 16.32 -12.62 -5.37
CA ARG A 46 17.19 -12.78 -4.20
C ARG A 46 18.61 -13.16 -4.59
N GLU A 47 18.78 -14.06 -5.55
CA GLU A 47 20.11 -14.49 -5.99
C GLU A 47 20.89 -13.35 -6.64
N VAL A 48 20.25 -12.57 -7.52
CA VAL A 48 20.87 -11.40 -8.15
C VAL A 48 21.30 -10.38 -7.10
N ILE A 49 20.40 -10.02 -6.18
CA ILE A 49 20.71 -9.07 -5.10
C ILE A 49 21.88 -9.58 -4.23
N ARG A 50 21.86 -10.86 -3.85
CA ARG A 50 22.93 -11.50 -3.05
C ARG A 50 24.26 -11.55 -3.78
N ASN A 51 24.26 -11.68 -5.11
CA ASN A 51 25.49 -11.71 -5.89
C ASN A 51 26.08 -10.31 -6.00
N VAL A 52 25.27 -9.29 -6.33
CA VAL A 52 25.77 -7.92 -6.46
C VAL A 52 26.18 -7.34 -5.10
N SER A 53 25.50 -7.71 -4.02
CA SER A 53 25.86 -7.25 -2.66
C SER A 53 27.25 -7.70 -2.20
N LYS A 54 27.82 -8.75 -2.81
CA LYS A 54 29.20 -9.19 -2.53
C LYS A 54 30.23 -8.23 -3.09
N THR A 55 29.91 -7.55 -4.19
CA THR A 55 30.79 -6.59 -4.84
C THR A 55 30.55 -5.18 -4.32
N ASP A 56 29.29 -4.81 -4.10
CA ASP A 56 28.90 -3.54 -3.50
C ASP A 56 27.82 -3.75 -2.42
N PRO A 57 28.19 -3.81 -1.14
CA PRO A 57 27.24 -3.97 -0.05
C PRO A 57 26.29 -2.76 0.10
N ARG A 58 26.69 -1.57 -0.37
CA ARG A 58 25.86 -0.36 -0.32
C ARG A 58 24.65 -0.45 -1.24
N MET A 59 24.69 -1.29 -2.27
CA MET A 59 23.59 -1.49 -3.21
C MET A 59 22.28 -1.86 -2.50
N LEU A 60 22.32 -2.63 -1.39
CA LEU A 60 21.11 -2.98 -0.64
C LEU A 60 20.36 -1.75 -0.13
N ALA A 61 21.09 -0.79 0.44
CA ALA A 61 20.52 0.47 0.92
C ALA A 61 20.03 1.34 -0.24
N SER A 62 20.76 1.36 -1.37
CA SER A 62 20.36 2.09 -2.57
C SER A 62 19.04 1.57 -3.14
N LEU A 63 18.81 0.25 -3.18
CA LEU A 63 17.56 -0.35 -3.67
C LEU A 63 16.36 0.01 -2.79
N VAL A 64 16.52 -0.04 -1.46
CA VAL A 64 15.46 0.36 -0.53
C VAL A 64 15.15 1.86 -0.67
N ARG A 65 16.18 2.70 -0.80
CA ARG A 65 16.01 4.13 -1.06
C ARG A 65 15.29 4.39 -2.37
N LEU A 66 15.61 3.64 -3.43
CA LEU A 66 14.94 3.75 -4.71
C LEU A 66 13.46 3.38 -4.60
N HIS A 67 13.13 2.26 -3.96
CA HIS A 67 11.73 1.87 -3.74
C HIS A 67 10.95 2.91 -2.94
N PHE A 68 11.54 3.44 -1.87
CA PHE A 68 10.94 4.54 -1.12
C PHE A 68 10.74 5.77 -1.99
N HIS A 69 11.76 6.15 -2.77
CA HIS A 69 11.68 7.30 -3.66
C HIS A 69 10.56 7.12 -4.70
N ASP A 70 10.45 5.98 -5.37
CA ASP A 70 9.40 5.70 -6.36
C ASP A 70 7.98 5.75 -5.76
N CYS A 71 7.82 5.27 -4.53
CA CYS A 71 6.50 5.25 -3.87
C CYS A 71 6.13 6.57 -3.19
N PHE A 72 7.11 7.38 -2.79
CA PHE A 72 6.92 8.63 -2.05
C PHE A 72 7.38 9.87 -2.83
N VAL A 73 7.43 9.81 -4.18
CA VAL A 73 7.48 11.02 -5.01
C VAL A 73 6.14 11.75 -4.82
N LEU A 74 6.13 12.73 -3.91
CA LEU A 74 5.06 13.72 -3.77
C LEU A 74 4.97 14.60 -5.02
#